data_AF-N1RVM4-F1
#
_entry.id   AF-N1RVM4-F1
#
_cell.length_a   1.000
_cell.length_b   1.000
_cell.length_c   1.000
_cell.angle_alpha   90.00
_cell.angle_beta   90.00
_cell.angle_gamma   90.00
#
_symmetry.space_group_name_H-M   'P 1'
#
loop_
_entity.id
_entity.type
_entity.pdbx_description
1 polymer ?
#
loop_
_entity_poly.entity_id
_entity_poly.type
_entity_poly.pdbx_seq_one_letter_code
_entity_poly.pdbx_strand_id
1 'polypeptide(L)'
;MSARPSSHHFGSTSSTSSTPSSGSDSDSSSSGHRYSMDSIALPIASVEVLRCMRCARSVEATSTDDVSTMGMVRIAHNLYYCERCAKMVGYK
;
A
#
# COMPACT_ATOMS: atom_id res chain seq x y z
N MET A 1 44.77 -0.42 -29.18
CA MET A 1 43.82 -1.50 -29.54
C MET A 1 42.42 -0.99 -29.27
N SER A 2 41.59 -0.85 -30.29
CA SER A 2 40.15 -0.56 -30.14
C SER A 2 39.40 -1.85 -29.79
N ALA A 3 38.48 -1.80 -28.83
CA ALA A 3 37.40 -2.78 -28.72
C ALA A 3 36.10 -2.10 -28.28
N ARG A 4 35.02 -2.43 -29.00
CA ARG A 4 33.65 -1.85 -29.03
C ARG A 4 32.85 -2.07 -27.73
N PRO A 5 31.77 -1.29 -27.49
CA PRO A 5 30.85 -1.51 -26.39
C PRO A 5 29.90 -2.70 -26.69
N SER A 6 29.56 -3.48 -25.67
CA SER A 6 28.57 -4.56 -25.78
C SER A 6 27.19 -4.12 -25.29
N SER A 7 26.21 -4.38 -26.16
CA SER A 7 24.79 -4.08 -26.08
C SER A 7 24.02 -4.86 -24.98
N HIS A 8 22.91 -4.25 -24.57
CA HIS A 8 21.83 -4.62 -23.65
C HIS A 8 21.41 -6.10 -23.56
N HIS A 9 20.90 -6.50 -22.38
CA HIS A 9 19.58 -7.15 -22.26
C HIS A 9 18.94 -6.90 -20.88
N PHE A 10 17.75 -6.28 -20.88
CA PHE A 10 16.81 -6.27 -19.75
C PHE A 10 16.13 -7.65 -19.68
N GLY A 11 16.09 -8.24 -18.50
CA GLY A 11 15.35 -9.49 -18.24
C GLY A 11 14.39 -9.29 -17.06
N SER A 12 13.13 -8.98 -17.37
CA SER A 12 12.03 -8.99 -16.40
C SER A 12 11.68 -10.43 -16.04
N THR A 13 11.82 -10.82 -14.78
CA THR A 13 11.29 -12.11 -14.29
C THR A 13 9.87 -11.91 -13.79
N SER A 14 8.89 -12.11 -14.67
CA SER A 14 7.48 -12.31 -14.32
C SER A 14 7.25 -13.77 -13.97
N SER A 15 6.94 -14.07 -12.71
CA SER A 15 6.53 -15.41 -12.28
C SER A 15 5.01 -15.53 -12.39
N THR A 16 4.56 -16.34 -13.35
CA THR A 16 3.19 -16.88 -13.42
C THR A 16 3.23 -18.30 -12.86
N SER A 17 2.35 -18.61 -11.92
CA SER A 17 2.13 -20.00 -11.49
C SER A 17 0.63 -20.23 -11.34
N SER A 18 0.13 -21.07 -12.24
CA SER A 18 -1.25 -21.56 -12.34
C SER A 18 -1.61 -22.58 -11.26
N THR A 19 -2.91 -22.69 -11.03
CA THR A 19 -3.65 -23.50 -10.05
C THR A 19 -3.47 -25.03 -10.19
N PRO A 20 -3.76 -25.76 -9.11
CA PRO A 20 -4.62 -26.94 -9.25
C PRO A 20 -5.83 -26.92 -8.30
N SER A 21 -6.99 -27.29 -8.85
CA SER A 21 -8.24 -27.55 -8.14
C SER A 21 -8.20 -28.91 -7.47
N SER A 22 -8.73 -29.05 -6.26
CA SER A 22 -9.24 -30.32 -5.71
C SER A 22 -10.25 -30.04 -4.60
N GLY A 23 -11.43 -30.63 -4.76
CA GLY A 23 -12.62 -30.38 -3.96
C GLY A 23 -12.63 -31.08 -2.61
N SER A 24 -13.59 -30.67 -1.79
CA SER A 24 -14.10 -31.44 -0.66
C SER A 24 -15.55 -31.03 -0.47
N ASP A 25 -16.45 -31.89 -0.91
CA ASP A 25 -17.86 -31.85 -0.58
C ASP A 25 -18.04 -32.29 0.88
N SER A 26 -18.78 -31.52 1.66
CA SER A 26 -19.35 -31.97 2.92
C SER A 26 -20.62 -31.17 3.19
N ASP A 27 -21.74 -31.76 2.80
CA ASP A 27 -23.07 -31.36 3.23
C ASP A 27 -23.18 -31.48 4.75
N SER A 28 -23.57 -30.39 5.39
CA SER A 28 -24.07 -30.42 6.76
C SER A 28 -25.19 -29.40 6.86
N SER A 29 -26.39 -29.87 6.52
CA SER A 29 -27.65 -29.21 6.84
C SER A 29 -27.77 -29.11 8.36
N SER A 30 -27.34 -27.98 8.91
CA SER A 30 -27.70 -27.59 10.27
C SER A 30 -28.40 -26.24 10.18
N SER A 31 -29.66 -26.25 10.58
CA SER A 31 -30.53 -25.09 10.75
C SER A 31 -29.93 -24.17 11.82
N GLY A 32 -28.92 -23.40 11.43
CA GLY A 32 -28.18 -22.50 12.29
C GLY A 32 -28.50 -21.07 11.92
N HIS A 33 -29.45 -20.48 12.65
CA HIS A 33 -29.49 -19.08 13.06
C HIS A 33 -28.43 -18.23 12.36
N ARG A 34 -28.83 -17.47 11.33
CA ARG A 34 -27.98 -16.44 10.76
C ARG A 34 -27.78 -15.38 11.84
N TYR A 35 -26.76 -15.57 12.67
CA TYR A 35 -26.20 -14.48 13.43
C TYR A 35 -25.77 -13.46 12.39
N SER A 36 -26.59 -12.42 12.24
CA SER A 36 -26.28 -11.25 11.45
C SER A 36 -25.03 -10.64 12.08
N MET A 37 -23.85 -11.08 11.63
CA MET A 37 -22.57 -10.41 11.90
C MET A 37 -22.48 -9.12 11.05
N ASP A 38 -23.60 -8.44 10.86
CA ASP A 38 -23.74 -7.18 10.12
C ASP A 38 -23.48 -6.02 11.10
N SER A 39 -22.36 -6.14 11.81
CA SER A 39 -21.82 -5.16 12.75
C SER A 39 -20.37 -5.52 13.00
N ILE A 40 -19.58 -5.72 11.94
CA ILE A 40 -18.14 -5.56 12.07
C ILE A 40 -17.96 -4.08 12.42
N ALA A 41 -17.87 -3.78 13.72
CA ALA A 41 -17.52 -2.45 14.19
C ALA A 41 -16.14 -2.16 13.59
N LEU A 42 -16.11 -1.42 12.49
CA LEU A 42 -14.85 -0.98 11.92
C LEU A 42 -14.11 -0.20 13.01
N PRO A 43 -12.81 -0.45 13.21
CA PRO A 43 -12.05 0.27 14.21
C PRO A 43 -12.22 1.76 14.00
N ILE A 44 -12.50 2.48 15.09
CA ILE A 44 -12.84 3.91 15.11
C ILE A 44 -11.74 4.76 14.44
N ALA A 45 -10.52 4.24 14.39
CA ALA A 45 -9.41 4.80 13.63
C ALA A 45 -8.50 3.69 13.10
N SER A 46 -7.96 3.86 11.90
CA SER A 46 -6.94 3.00 11.28
C SER A 46 -5.56 3.64 11.36
N VAL A 47 -4.51 2.83 11.46
CA VAL A 47 -3.12 3.28 11.35
C VAL A 47 -2.66 3.12 9.91
N GLU A 48 -2.11 4.18 9.35
CA GLU A 48 -1.57 4.26 8.00
C GLU A 48 -0.09 4.71 8.05
N VAL A 49 0.73 4.20 7.14
CA VAL A 49 2.13 4.61 7.02
C VAL A 49 2.26 5.56 5.84
N LEU A 50 2.54 6.82 6.13
CA LEU A 50 2.76 7.85 5.11
C LEU A 50 4.24 7.88 4.73
N ARG A 51 4.54 7.91 3.44
CA ARG A 51 5.93 7.94 2.94
C ARG A 51 6.17 9.11 2.00
N CYS A 52 7.23 9.87 2.27
CA CYS A 52 7.69 10.93 1.37
C CYS A 52 8.19 10.31 0.06
N MET A 53 7.57 10.62 -1.08
CA MET A 53 8.01 10.02 -2.35
C MET A 53 9.38 10.51 -2.84
N ARG A 54 9.93 11.58 -2.25
CA ARG A 54 11.23 12.13 -2.64
C ARG A 54 12.39 11.59 -1.80
N CYS A 55 12.25 11.56 -0.47
CA CYS A 55 13.32 11.15 0.45
C CYS A 55 13.03 9.88 1.22
N ALA A 56 11.94 9.17 0.90
CA ALA A 56 11.56 7.91 1.53
C ALA A 56 11.28 7.94 3.04
N ARG A 57 11.29 9.12 3.69
CA ARG A 57 10.94 9.27 5.12
C ARG A 57 9.52 8.75 5.35
N SER A 58 9.36 7.81 6.29
CA SER A 58 8.07 7.27 6.73
C SER A 58 7.63 7.88 8.05
N VAL A 59 6.32 8.03 8.22
CA VAL A 59 5.67 8.44 9.48
C VAL A 59 4.41 7.61 9.63
N GLU A 60 4.13 7.16 10.84
CA GLU A 60 2.87 6.49 11.18
C GLU A 60 1.83 7.55 11.53
N ALA A 61 0.65 7.46 10.92
CA ALA A 61 -0.46 8.38 11.10
C ALA A 61 -1.73 7.59 11.37
N THR A 62 -2.59 8.08 12.26
CA THR A 62 -3.93 7.53 12.42
C THR A 62 -4.89 8.28 11.49
N SER A 63 -5.94 7.64 10.98
CA SER A 63 -6.90 8.27 10.05
C SER A 63 -7.55 9.57 10.56
N THR A 64 -7.50 9.84 11.86
CA THR A 64 -8.03 11.06 12.49
C THR A 64 -7.00 12.18 12.64
N ASP A 65 -5.72 11.91 12.39
CA ASP A 65 -4.65 12.87 12.59
C ASP A 65 -4.55 13.88 11.43
N ASP A 66 -4.22 15.13 11.75
CA ASP A 66 -3.85 16.12 10.73
C ASP A 66 -2.42 15.87 10.25
N VAL A 67 -2.30 15.53 8.96
CA VAL A 67 -1.02 15.20 8.30
C VAL A 67 -0.01 16.34 8.39
N SER A 68 -0.47 17.60 8.47
CA SER A 68 0.39 18.77 8.56
C SER A 68 1.14 18.83 9.90
N THR A 69 0.50 18.41 11.00
CA THR A 69 1.14 18.33 12.33
C THR A 69 2.29 17.32 12.38
N MET A 70 2.28 16.32 11.48
CA MET A 70 3.30 15.28 11.38
C MET A 70 4.48 15.66 10.47
N GLY A 71 4.54 16.93 10.02
CA GLY A 71 5.57 17.42 9.12
C GLY A 71 5.52 16.76 7.74
N MET A 72 4.31 16.37 7.31
CA MET A 72 4.02 15.78 6.01
C MET A 72 3.06 16.70 5.25
N VAL A 73 3.21 16.79 3.94
CA VAL A 73 2.43 17.65 3.04
C VAL A 73 1.78 16.76 2.00
N ARG A 74 0.44 16.77 1.94
CA ARG A 74 -0.34 16.00 0.96
C ARG A 74 -0.37 16.75 -0.36
N ILE A 75 0.02 16.07 -1.44
CA ILE A 75 0.11 16.67 -2.78
C ILE A 75 -1.00 16.14 -3.69
N ALA A 76 -1.42 14.90 -3.46
CA ALA A 76 -2.59 14.29 -4.07
C ALA A 76 -3.14 13.19 -3.16
N HIS A 77 -4.17 12.48 -3.61
CA HIS A 77 -4.72 11.34 -2.89
C HIS A 77 -3.63 10.28 -2.66
N ASN A 78 -3.32 9.98 -1.40
CA ASN A 78 -2.25 9.07 -0.97
C ASN A 78 -0.82 9.42 -1.45
N LEU A 79 -0.57 10.66 -1.89
CA LEU A 79 0.77 11.15 -2.23
C LEU A 79 1.23 12.22 -1.24
N TYR A 80 2.41 12.02 -0.67
CA TYR A 80 2.95 12.89 0.37
C TYR A 80 4.43 13.22 0.15
N TYR A 81 4.81 14.43 0.56
CA TYR A 81 6.20 14.80 0.83
C TYR A 81 6.39 15.13 2.30
N CYS A 82 7.60 14.95 2.81
CA CYS A 82 7.97 15.59 4.07
C CYS A 82 8.08 17.09 3.87
N GLU A 83 7.91 17.86 4.94
CA GLU A 83 7.95 19.32 4.92
C GLU A 83 9.20 19.88 4.21
N ARG A 84 10.37 19.28 4.44
CA ARG A 84 11.63 19.66 3.77
C ARG A 84 11.56 19.46 2.25
N CYS A 85 11.01 18.33 1.80
CA CYS A 85 10.90 18.01 0.38
C CYS A 85 9.84 18.86 -0.32
N ALA A 86 8.73 19.16 0.35
CA ALA A 86 7.69 20.05 -0.15
C ALA A 86 8.23 21.45 -0.42
N LYS A 87 8.94 22.06 0.55
CA LYS A 87 9.58 23.38 0.40
C LYS A 87 10.56 23.41 -0.77
N MET A 88 11.37 22.36 -0.95
CA MET A 88 12.37 22.30 -2.03
C MET A 88 11.77 22.24 -3.45
N VAL A 89 10.52 21.83 -3.61
CA VAL A 89 9.83 21.79 -4.92
C VAL A 89 8.73 22.85 -5.06
N GLY A 90 8.44 23.61 -4.01
CA GLY A 90 7.44 24.69 -4.02
C GLY A 90 6.03 24.31 -3.58
N TYR A 91 5.83 23.15 -2.93
CA TYR A 91 4.54 22.85 -2.27
C TYR A 91 4.48 23.54 -0.89
N LYS A 92 3.30 24.09 -0.55
CA LYS A 92 2.99 24.69 0.75
C LYS A 92 2.11 23.76 1.57
#